data_AF-A0A7Y2BHK9-F1
#
_entry.id   AF-A0A7Y2BHK9-F1
#
_cell.length_a   1.000
_cell.length_b   1.000
_cell.length_c   1.000
_cell.angle_alpha   90.00
_cell.angle_beta   90.00
_cell.angle_gamma   90.00
#
_symmetry.space_group_name_H-M   'P 1'
#
loop_
_entity.id
_entity.type
_entity.pdbx_description
1 polymer ?
#
loop_
_entity_poly.entity_id
_entity_poly.type
_entity_poly.pdbx_seq_one_letter_code
_entity_poly.pdbx_strand_id
1 'polypeptide(L)' 'MTYPRDLQYTRDHEWARIEDDVIRVGITSYAVEQLG' A
#
# COMPACT_ATOMS: atom_id res chain seq x y z
N MET A 1 -9.43 12.00 -2.47
CA MET A 1 -8.86 10.68 -2.17
C MET A 1 -8.18 10.75 -0.83
N THR A 2 -8.69 10.02 0.16
CA THR A 2 -8.12 9.98 1.51
C THR A 2 -7.16 8.81 1.57
N TYR A 3 -5.85 9.08 1.66
CA TYR A 3 -4.86 8.05 1.90
C TYR A 3 -4.88 7.70 3.40
N PRO A 4 -5.00 6.41 3.77
CA PRO A 4 -4.85 5.99 5.16
C PRO A 4 -3.49 6.44 5.70
N ARG A 5 -3.47 7.07 6.88
CA ARG A 5 -2.26 7.61 7.53
C ARG A 5 -1.39 6.52 8.17
N ASP A 6 -1.95 5.34 8.34
CA ASP A 6 -1.32 4.15 8.92
C ASP A 6 -0.59 3.28 7.87
N LEU A 7 -0.52 3.76 6.62
CA LEU A 7 0.17 3.10 5.51
C LEU A 7 1.44 3.87 5.13
N GLN A 8 2.53 3.11 4.95
CA GLN A 8 3.75 3.58 4.31
C GLN A 8 3.73 3.17 2.84
N TYR A 9 4.17 4.05 1.94
CA TYR A 9 4.08 3.82 0.49
C TYR A 9 5.46 3.83 -0.17
N THR A 10 5.64 2.99 -1.18
CA THR A 10 6.82 3.02 -2.06
C THR A 10 6.53 3.82 -3.32
N ARG A 11 7.60 4.19 -4.05
CA ARG A 11 7.47 4.83 -5.38
C ARG A 11 6.96 3.84 -6.43
N ASP A 12 7.06 2.55 -6.14
CA ASP A 12 6.67 1.43 -7.02
C ASP A 12 5.22 0.99 -6.78
N HIS A 13 4.39 1.89 -6.24
CA HIS A 13 2.96 1.67 -6.03
C HIS A 13 2.61 0.52 -5.09
N GLU A 14 3.46 0.29 -4.09
CA GLU A 14 3.21 -0.64 -3.00
C GLU A 14 2.91 0.12 -1.70
N TRP A 15 2.28 -0.56 -0.76
CA TRP A 15 2.06 -0.07 0.59
C TRP A 15 2.42 -1.13 1.62
N ALA A 16 2.84 -0.67 2.79
CA ALA A 16 3.11 -1.48 3.97
C ALA A 16 2.30 -0.94 5.16
N ARG A 17 1.66 -1.85 5.90
CA ARG A 17 0.99 -1.59 7.17
C ARG A 17 1.70 -2.36 8.26
N ILE A 18 2.09 -1.65 9.33
CA ILE A 18 2.67 -2.27 10.51
C ILE A 18 1.53 -2.74 11.40
N GLU A 19 1.48 -4.04 11.69
CA GLU A 19 0.55 -4.67 12.62
C GLU A 19 1.39 -5.43 13.67
N ASP A 20 1.73 -4.73 14.76
CA ASP A 20 2.61 -5.22 15.84
C ASP A 20 3.94 -5.79 15.31
N ASP A 21 4.14 -7.11 15.39
CA ASP A 21 5.34 -7.82 14.98
C ASP A 21 5.35 -8.22 13.49
N VAL A 22 4.26 -7.96 12.77
CA VAL A 22 4.13 -8.31 11.35
C VAL A 22 3.89 -7.10 10.47
N ILE A 23 4.36 -7.18 9.22
CA ILE A 23 4.12 -6.16 8.20
C ILE A 23 3.23 -6.77 7.13
N ARG A 24 2.04 -6.19 6.92
CA ARG A 24 1.20 -6.51 5.75
C ARG A 24 1.62 -5.63 4.59
N VAL A 25 1.94 -6.26 3.46
CA VAL A 25 2.32 -5.57 2.22
C VAL A 25 1.25 -5.80 1.16
N GLY A 26 0.97 -4.79 0.35
CA GLY A 26 0.07 -4.88 -0.79
C GLY A 26 0.41 -3.88 -1.89
N ILE A 27 -0.27 -3.98 -3.03
CA ILE A 27 -0.17 -3.00 -4.11
C ILE A 27 -1.30 -1.97 -4.01
N THR A 28 -1.04 -0.75 -4.47
CA THR A 28 -2.04 0.32 -4.48
C THR A 28 -3.12 0.05 -5.52
N SER A 29 -4.30 0.64 -5.34
CA SER A 29 -5.40 0.55 -6.32
C SER A 29 -4.99 1.04 -7.71
N TYR A 30 -4.09 2.04 -7.78
CA TYR A 30 -3.52 2.50 -9.06
C TYR A 30 -2.74 1.39 -9.79
N ALA A 31 -1.87 0.66 -9.10
CA ALA A 31 -1.13 -0.44 -9.69
C ALA A 31 -2.07 -1.57 -10.17
N VAL A 32 -3.15 -1.83 -9.44
CA VAL A 32 -4.18 -2.81 -9.86
C VAL A 32 -4.85 -2.38 -11.15
N GLU A 33 -5.23 -1.10 -11.28
CA GLU A 33 -5.86 -0.56 -12.49
C GLU A 33 -4.94 -0.61 -13.73
N GLN A 34 -3.61 -0.51 -13.55
CA GLN A 34 -2.66 -0.62 -14.67
C GLN A 34 -2.46 -2.05 -15.18
N LEU A 35 -2.87 -3.07 -14.41
CA LEU A 35 -2.82 -4.48 -14.85
C LEU A 35 -4.06 -4.89 -15.66
N GLY A 36 -5.05 -4.00 -15.79
CA GLY A 36 -6.28 -4.18 -16.55
C GLY A 36 -6.22 -3.56 -17.95
#